data_AF-A0A957IW85-F1
#
_entry.id   AF-A0A957IW85-F1
#
_cell.length_a   1.000
_cell.length_b   1.000
_cell.length_c   1.000
_cell.angle_alpha   90.00
_cell.angle_beta   90.00
_cell.angle_gamma   90.00
#
_symmetry.space_group_name_H-M   'P 1'
#
loop_
_entity.id
_entity.type
_entity.pdbx_description
1 polymer ?
#
loop_
_entity_poly.entity_id
_entity_poly.type
_entity_poly.pdbx_seq_one_letter_code
_entity_poly.pdbx_strand_id
1 'polypeptide(L)'
;LTGGCAQLRGMAEIAERVLNVPARVALPKNMVGLVDALQSPAYATSVGLLRWHLNGNHTYQPRALHQEWGRKMGSFFRALLPG
;
A
#
# COMPACT_ATOMS: atom_id res chain seq x y z
N LEU A 1 -18.76 -2.03 -3.04
CA LEU A 1 -18.07 -3.18 -3.66
C LEU A 1 -16.83 -2.68 -4.40
N THR A 2 -15.71 -3.35 -4.19
CA THR A 2 -14.41 -3.12 -4.86
C THR A 2 -13.82 -4.46 -5.28
N GLY A 3 -12.72 -4.46 -6.04
CA GLY A 3 -12.09 -5.66 -6.59
C GLY A 3 -12.66 -6.08 -7.96
N GLY A 4 -12.06 -7.11 -8.57
CA GLY A 4 -12.46 -7.61 -9.89
C GLY A 4 -13.88 -8.19 -9.92
N CYS A 5 -14.24 -8.98 -8.90
CA CYS A 5 -15.57 -9.61 -8.80
C CYS A 5 -16.72 -8.59 -8.70
N ALA A 6 -16.45 -7.35 -8.27
CA ALA A 6 -17.46 -6.30 -8.23
C ALA A 6 -17.99 -5.90 -9.62
N GLN A 7 -17.33 -6.32 -10.71
CA GLN A 7 -17.76 -6.08 -12.09
C GLN A 7 -18.71 -7.14 -12.63
N LEU A 8 -18.93 -8.24 -11.89
CA LEU A 8 -19.93 -9.22 -12.28
C LEU A 8 -21.31 -8.57 -12.29
N ARG A 9 -22.06 -8.81 -13.36
CA ARG A 9 -23.42 -8.29 -13.52
C ARG A 9 -24.29 -8.75 -12.34
N GLY A 10 -25.00 -7.82 -11.72
CA GLY A 10 -25.88 -8.14 -10.59
C GLY A 10 -25.19 -8.21 -9.22
N MET A 11 -23.87 -8.00 -9.14
CA MET A 11 -23.14 -8.18 -7.87
C MET A 11 -23.55 -7.17 -6.79
N ALA A 12 -23.88 -5.93 -7.18
CA ALA A 12 -24.37 -4.93 -6.23
C ALA A 12 -25.75 -5.32 -5.69
N GLU A 13 -26.64 -5.77 -6.57
CA GLU A 13 -28.01 -6.20 -6.27
C GLU A 13 -28.02 -7.44 -5.36
N ILE A 14 -27.11 -8.39 -5.58
CA ILE A 14 -26.93 -9.54 -4.68
C ILE A 14 -26.40 -9.08 -3.33
N ALA A 15 -25.41 -8.17 -3.30
CA ALA A 15 -24.89 -7.65 -2.05
C ALA A 15 -25.96 -6.91 -1.24
N GLU A 16 -26.83 -6.12 -1.89
CA GLU A 16 -27.97 -5.47 -1.24
C GLU A 16 -28.95 -6.48 -0.65
N ARG A 17 -29.32 -7.52 -1.41
CA ARG A 17 -30.24 -8.55 -0.95
C ARG A 17 -29.69 -9.38 0.21
N VAL A 18 -28.42 -9.73 0.19
CA VAL A 18 -27.79 -10.58 1.21
C VAL A 18 -27.46 -9.79 2.47
N LEU A 19 -26.95 -8.56 2.33
CA LEU A 19 -26.51 -7.74 3.46
C LEU A 19 -27.62 -6.84 4.01
N ASN A 20 -28.76 -6.75 3.33
CA ASN A 20 -29.92 -5.92 3.68
C ASN A 20 -29.57 -4.44 3.93
N VAL A 21 -28.58 -3.93 3.19
CA VAL A 21 -28.12 -2.54 3.21
C VAL A 21 -27.83 -2.08 1.78
N PRO A 22 -27.94 -0.77 1.48
CA PRO A 22 -27.61 -0.25 0.15
C PRO A 22 -26.16 -0.57 -0.24
N ALA A 23 -25.94 -1.00 -1.49
CA ALA A 23 -24.63 -1.36 -2.00
C ALA A 23 -24.39 -0.76 -3.38
N ARG A 24 -23.15 -0.37 -3.65
CA ARG A 24 -22.74 0.18 -4.94
C ARG A 24 -21.34 -0.28 -5.32
N VAL A 25 -21.03 -0.31 -6.61
CA VAL A 25 -19.66 -0.49 -7.10
C VAL A 25 -18.91 0.83 -6.94
N ALA A 26 -17.71 0.78 -6.35
CA ALA A 26 -16.88 1.96 -6.10
C ALA A 26 -15.67 1.98 -7.04
N LEU A 27 -15.35 3.17 -7.56
CA LEU A 27 -14.18 3.41 -8.38
C LEU A 27 -13.11 4.19 -7.60
N PRO A 28 -11.81 3.94 -7.86
CA PRO A 28 -10.73 4.78 -7.34
C PRO A 28 -10.88 6.21 -7.87
N LYS A 29 -10.73 7.21 -6.99
CA LYS A 29 -10.92 8.65 -7.28
C LYS A 29 -9.57 9.38 -7.34
N ASN A 30 -9.57 10.54 -8.00
CA ASN A 30 -8.44 11.49 -8.07
C ASN A 30 -7.20 10.94 -8.81
N MET A 31 -7.42 10.17 -9.89
CA MET A 31 -6.36 9.64 -10.74
C MET A 31 -6.11 10.57 -11.94
N VAL A 32 -5.68 11.80 -11.69
CA VAL A 32 -5.40 12.77 -12.75
C VAL A 32 -4.14 12.34 -13.51
N GLY A 33 -4.23 12.23 -14.84
CA GLY A 33 -3.10 11.87 -15.71
C GLY A 33 -2.76 10.38 -15.79
N LEU A 34 -3.59 9.50 -15.22
CA LEU A 34 -3.47 8.04 -15.36
C LEU A 34 -4.39 7.49 -16.45
N VAL A 35 -4.02 6.33 -16.99
CA VAL A 35 -4.78 5.62 -18.04
C VAL A 35 -6.19 5.24 -17.58
N ASP A 36 -7.16 5.35 -18.49
CA ASP A 36 -8.58 5.00 -18.26
C ASP A 36 -8.78 3.58 -17.74
N ALA A 37 -7.85 2.68 -18.07
CA ALA A 37 -7.84 1.29 -17.57
C ALA A 37 -7.88 1.20 -16.03
N LEU A 38 -7.37 2.21 -15.32
CA LEU A 38 -7.36 2.22 -13.86
C LEU A 38 -8.68 2.68 -13.25
N GLN A 39 -9.62 3.20 -14.04
CA GLN A 39 -10.99 3.52 -13.64
C GLN A 39 -11.85 2.25 -13.49
N SER A 40 -11.35 1.31 -12.71
CA SER A 40 -12.00 0.04 -12.44
C SER A 40 -11.96 -0.28 -10.94
N PRO A 41 -13.01 -0.91 -10.38
CA PRO A 41 -13.03 -1.32 -8.98
C PRO A 41 -11.89 -2.31 -8.65
N ALA A 42 -11.32 -2.98 -9.66
CA ALA A 42 -10.20 -3.91 -9.49
C ALA A 42 -8.93 -3.23 -8.93
N TYR A 43 -8.72 -1.95 -9.22
CA TYR A 43 -7.51 -1.21 -8.82
C TYR A 43 -7.69 -0.42 -7.52
N ALA A 44 -8.84 -0.53 -6.84
CA ALA A 44 -9.12 0.24 -5.63
C ALA A 44 -8.05 0.04 -4.53
N THR A 45 -7.55 -1.19 -4.36
CA THR A 45 -6.55 -1.51 -3.34
C THR A 45 -5.18 -0.94 -3.68
N SER A 46 -4.65 -1.19 -4.87
CA SER A 46 -3.33 -0.72 -5.28
C SER A 46 -3.26 0.82 -5.33
N VAL A 47 -4.30 1.47 -5.86
CA VAL A 47 -4.41 2.93 -5.86
C VAL A 47 -4.51 3.46 -4.42
N GLY A 48 -5.26 2.78 -3.56
CA GLY A 48 -5.35 3.13 -2.13
C GLY A 48 -3.99 3.09 -1.42
N LEU A 49 -3.19 2.04 -1.65
CA LEU A 49 -1.84 1.91 -1.09
C LEU A 49 -0.90 3.01 -1.59
N LEU A 50 -0.93 3.29 -2.90
CA LEU A 50 -0.12 4.37 -3.46
C LEU A 50 -0.51 5.71 -2.86
N ARG A 51 -1.81 6.01 -2.77
CA ARG A 51 -2.29 7.25 -2.14
C ARG A 51 -1.92 7.32 -0.66
N TRP A 52 -1.97 6.21 0.06
CA TRP A 52 -1.56 6.16 1.46
C TRP A 52 -0.08 6.52 1.64
N HIS A 53 0.81 5.99 0.79
CA HIS A 53 2.22 6.37 0.79
C HIS A 53 2.43 7.84 0.41
N LEU A 54 1.74 8.34 -0.62
CA LEU A 54 1.89 9.71 -1.12
C LEU A 54 1.33 10.78 -0.16
N ASN A 55 0.27 10.47 0.61
CA ASN A 55 -0.44 11.46 1.44
C ASN A 55 0.23 11.77 2.80
N GLY A 56 1.23 11.02 3.26
CA GLY A 56 1.98 11.43 4.45
C GLY A 56 2.69 10.32 5.22
N ASN A 57 3.98 10.56 5.49
CA ASN A 57 4.80 10.10 6.61
C ASN A 57 5.05 8.61 6.84
N HIS A 58 4.52 7.71 6.02
CA HIS A 58 4.98 6.31 5.97
C HIS A 58 6.19 6.16 5.04
N THR A 59 7.22 6.98 5.26
CA THR A 59 8.58 6.63 4.84
C THR A 59 8.95 5.38 5.60
N TYR A 60 8.89 4.23 4.92
CA TYR A 60 9.54 3.02 5.39
C TYR A 60 11.01 3.36 5.60
N GLN A 61 11.42 3.55 6.86
CA GLN A 61 12.83 3.56 7.20
C GLN A 61 13.27 2.10 7.25
N PRO A 62 14.05 1.59 6.28
CA PRO A 62 14.60 0.25 6.39
C PRO A 62 15.42 0.21 7.68
N ARG A 63 15.10 -0.72 8.57
CA ARG A 63 15.90 -0.95 9.77
C ARG A 63 17.30 -1.32 9.29
N ALA A 64 18.26 -0.40 9.46
CA ALA A 64 19.63 -0.59 9.01
C ALA A 64 20.26 -1.73 9.80
N LEU A 65 20.18 -2.95 9.28
CA LEU A 65 20.86 -4.13 9.83
C LEU A 65 22.40 -3.96 9.83
N HIS A 66 22.93 -2.99 9.08
CA HIS A 66 24.37 -2.86 8.80
C HIS A 66 25.13 -1.84 9.66
N GLN A 67 24.49 -1.07 10.54
CA GLN A 67 25.20 -0.01 11.27
C GLN A 67 25.86 -0.49 12.57
N GLU A 68 25.32 -1.54 13.21
CA GLU A 68 25.90 -2.05 14.47
C GLU A 68 27.19 -2.83 14.27
N TRP A 69 27.32 -3.60 13.18
CA TRP A 69 28.51 -4.44 12.95
C TRP A 69 29.74 -3.60 12.62
N GLY A 70 29.62 -2.63 11.69
CA GLY A 70 30.72 -1.72 11.37
C GLY A 70 31.19 -0.88 12.56
N ARG A 71 30.25 -0.46 13.43
CA ARG A 71 30.57 0.32 14.63
C ARG A 71 31.27 -0.52 15.71
N LYS A 72 30.84 -1.78 15.89
CA LYS A 72 31.48 -2.74 16.82
C LYS A 72 32.88 -3.16 16.35
N MET A 73 33.05 -3.41 15.05
CA MET A 73 34.36 -3.71 14.47
C MET A 73 35.31 -2.52 14.64
N GLY A 74 34.87 -1.29 14.35
CA GLY A 74 35.69 -0.09 14.53
C GLY A 74 36.12 0.16 15.99
N SER A 75 35.24 -0.07 16.96
CA SER A 75 35.61 0.02 18.39
C SER A 75 36.58 -1.08 18.81
N PHE A 76 36.46 -2.28 18.23
CA PHE A 76 37.33 -3.41 18.53
C PHE A 76 38.73 -3.22 17.93
N PHE A 77 38.83 -2.75 16.68
CA PHE A 77 40.12 -2.39 16.06
C PHE A 77 40.81 -1.24 16.79
N ARG A 78 40.05 -0.26 17.31
CA ARG A 78 40.62 0.83 18.13
C ARG A 78 41.10 0.36 19.51
N ALA A 79 40.54 -0.74 20.04
CA ALA A 79 40.98 -1.36 21.29
C ALA A 79 42.19 -2.31 21.11
N LEU A 80 42.42 -2.81 19.89
CA LEU A 80 43.52 -3.73 19.57
C LEU A 80 44.81 -3.00 19.11
N LEU A 81 44.72 -1.72 18.74
CA LEU A 81 45.88 -0.91 18.42
C LEU A 81 46.50 -0.34 19.70
N PRO A 82 47.75 -0.68 20.05
CA PRO A 82 48.51 0.05 21.07
C PRO A 82 48.78 1.46 20.54
N GLY A 83 48.74 2.45 21.43
CA GLY A 83 49.18 3.82 21.12
C GLY A 83 50.65 3.87 20.73
#